data_AF-A0AAF0G2F8-F1
#
_entry.id   AF-A0AAF0G2F8-F1
#
_cell.length_a   1.000
_cell.length_b   1.000
_cell.length_c   1.000
_cell.angle_alpha   90.00
_cell.angle_beta   90.00
_cell.angle_gamma   90.00
#
_symmetry.space_group_name_H-M   'P 1'
#
loop_
_entity.id
_entity.type
_entity.pdbx_description
1 polymer ?
#
loop_
_entity_poly.entity_id
_entity_poly.type
_entity_poly.pdbx_seq_one_letter_code
_entity_poly.pdbx_strand_id
1 'polypeptide(L)'
;MERKPTRKEVIAVIASRKPWLIPLIYTIYSLGGSAKLEEIKEILSLRSIVLKRGLWWLQKFGIATRKNDKVVMDPEYKKVLDELFMDICKTRNYYILKFGATYLVVSVKRTRISSYTVPAQLVEELAKMVNNVSAEFTPKDLAEAMGIPPKLAYRVVKTRKLLIECSKK
;
A
#
# COMPACT_ATOMS: atom_id res chain seq x y z
N MET A 1 -2.88 23.40 25.23
CA MET A 1 -2.21 22.08 25.16
C MET A 1 -2.57 21.45 23.83
N GLU A 2 -1.60 21.28 22.92
CA GLU A 2 -1.82 20.53 21.68
C GLU A 2 -1.90 19.03 22.00
N ARG A 3 -3.02 18.38 21.63
CA ARG A 3 -3.18 16.93 21.73
C ARG A 3 -2.19 16.25 20.78
N LYS A 4 -1.36 15.35 21.30
CA LYS A 4 -0.51 14.49 20.47
C LYS A 4 -1.40 13.52 19.67
N PRO A 5 -1.14 13.32 18.37
CA PRO A 5 -1.92 12.38 17.57
C PRO A 5 -1.69 10.95 18.05
N THR A 6 -2.74 10.14 17.99
CA THR A 6 -2.64 8.70 18.28
C THR A 6 -1.85 7.98 17.18
N ARG A 7 -1.31 6.80 17.48
CA ARG A 7 -0.59 5.96 16.50
C ARG A 7 -1.45 5.63 15.29
N LYS A 8 -2.74 5.37 15.51
CA LYS A 8 -3.73 5.13 14.47
C LYS A 8 -3.95 6.36 13.59
N GLU A 9 -4.04 7.56 14.17
CA GLU A 9 -4.13 8.82 13.43
C GLU A 9 -2.88 9.06 12.57
N VAL A 10 -1.68 8.78 13.08
CA VAL A 10 -0.43 8.91 12.30
C VAL A 10 -0.43 7.97 11.09
N ILE A 11 -0.83 6.70 11.27
CA ILE A 11 -0.93 5.73 10.18
C ILE A 11 -2.00 6.14 9.16
N ALA A 12 -3.15 6.64 9.61
CA ALA A 12 -4.19 7.16 8.72
C ALA A 12 -3.71 8.37 7.90
N VAL A 13 -2.94 9.28 8.51
CA VAL A 13 -2.30 10.40 7.81
C VAL A 13 -1.30 9.91 6.77
N ILE A 14 -0.55 8.85 7.06
CA ILE A 14 0.38 8.26 6.08
C ILE A 14 -0.38 7.59 4.94
N ALA A 15 -1.38 6.76 5.22
CA ALA A 15 -2.17 6.09 4.19
C ALA A 15 -2.83 7.11 3.24
N SER A 16 -3.31 8.23 3.78
CA SER A 16 -4.00 9.29 3.00
C SER A 16 -3.03 10.25 2.29
N ARG A 17 -1.97 10.73 2.96
CA ARG A 17 -1.11 11.81 2.44
C ARG A 17 0.26 11.35 1.95
N LYS A 18 0.76 10.21 2.45
CA LYS A 18 2.07 9.64 2.07
C LYS A 18 2.01 8.11 1.88
N PRO A 19 1.05 7.61 1.07
CA PRO A 19 0.87 6.17 0.86
C PRO A 19 2.12 5.45 0.34
N TRP A 20 3.04 6.16 -0.29
CA TRP A 20 4.32 5.62 -0.76
C TRP A 20 5.26 5.15 0.38
N LEU A 21 4.98 5.49 1.63
CA LEU A 21 5.71 4.98 2.80
C LEU A 21 5.24 3.58 3.22
N ILE A 22 4.05 3.15 2.81
CA ILE A 22 3.48 1.87 3.23
C ILE A 22 4.40 0.68 2.91
N PRO A 23 5.02 0.56 1.73
CA PRO A 23 5.94 -0.53 1.45
C PRO A 23 7.12 -0.58 2.43
N LEU A 24 7.66 0.57 2.84
CA LEU A 24 8.76 0.63 3.80
C LEU A 24 8.32 0.19 5.19
N ILE A 25 7.16 0.68 5.64
CA ILE A 25 6.57 0.31 6.93
C ILE A 25 6.31 -1.20 6.95
N TYR A 26 5.65 -1.72 5.92
CA TYR A 26 5.38 -3.15 5.78
C TYR A 26 6.66 -3.98 5.77
N THR A 27 7.69 -3.58 5.01
CA THR A 27 8.95 -4.34 4.95
C THR A 27 9.63 -4.42 6.33
N ILE A 28 9.76 -3.29 7.04
CA ILE A 28 10.37 -3.28 8.38
C ILE A 28 9.53 -4.11 9.36
N TYR A 29 8.20 -3.97 9.31
CA TYR A 29 7.26 -4.76 10.10
C TYR A 29 7.43 -6.26 9.84
N SER A 30 7.46 -6.67 8.58
CA SER A 30 7.58 -8.08 8.16
C SER A 30 8.92 -8.71 8.54
N LEU A 31 9.95 -7.90 8.78
CA LEU A 31 11.26 -8.33 9.29
C LEU A 31 11.32 -8.33 10.83
N GLY A 32 10.17 -8.34 11.52
CA GLY A 32 10.11 -8.37 12.97
C GLY A 32 10.29 -7.00 13.63
N GLY A 33 10.08 -5.91 12.89
CA GLY A 33 10.17 -4.54 13.42
C GLY A 33 11.60 -3.98 13.49
N SER A 34 12.61 -4.69 12.98
CA SER A 34 13.99 -4.22 12.92
C SER A 34 14.69 -4.76 11.67
N ALA A 35 15.27 -3.88 10.86
CA ALA A 35 15.92 -4.26 9.60
C ALA A 35 17.16 -3.42 9.30
N LYS A 36 18.18 -4.02 8.68
CA LYS A 36 19.30 -3.30 8.08
C LYS A 36 18.86 -2.54 6.83
N LEU A 37 19.56 -1.46 6.50
CA LEU A 37 19.24 -0.65 5.33
C LEU A 37 19.34 -1.45 4.02
N GLU A 38 20.33 -2.32 3.95
CA GLU A 38 20.65 -3.20 2.84
C GLU A 38 19.52 -4.19 2.59
N GLU A 39 18.98 -4.81 3.64
CA GLU A 39 17.83 -5.73 3.55
C GLU A 39 16.60 -5.03 2.98
N ILE A 40 16.28 -3.83 3.49
CA ILE A 40 15.14 -3.04 3.00
C ILE A 40 15.36 -2.66 1.52
N LYS A 41 16.58 -2.27 1.18
CA LYS A 41 16.95 -1.86 -0.18
C LYS A 41 16.82 -3.00 -1.17
N GLU A 42 17.25 -4.21 -0.80
CA GLU A 42 17.18 -5.42 -1.63
C GLU A 42 15.74 -5.85 -1.84
N ILE A 43 14.96 -6.00 -0.75
CA ILE A 43 13.56 -6.44 -0.79
C ILE A 43 12.70 -5.51 -1.64
N LEU A 44 12.90 -4.19 -1.51
CA LEU A 44 12.13 -3.20 -2.28
C LEU A 44 12.81 -2.81 -3.60
N SER A 45 14.03 -3.29 -3.85
CA SER A 45 14.86 -2.98 -5.01
C SER A 45 15.00 -1.47 -5.28
N LEU A 46 15.11 -0.65 -4.23
CA LEU A 46 15.09 0.82 -4.32
C LEU A 46 16.49 1.42 -4.50
N ARG A 47 16.57 2.58 -5.16
CA ARG A 47 17.74 3.45 -5.07
C ARG A 47 17.87 4.02 -3.67
N SER A 48 19.12 4.16 -3.19
CA SER A 48 19.44 4.66 -1.85
C SER A 48 18.80 6.02 -1.55
N ILE A 49 18.64 6.89 -2.55
CA ILE A 49 18.00 8.20 -2.37
C ILE A 49 16.51 8.09 -1.99
N VAL A 50 15.78 7.15 -2.60
CA VAL A 50 14.36 6.91 -2.29
C VAL A 50 14.23 6.32 -0.90
N LEU A 51 15.08 5.34 -0.58
CA LEU A 51 15.11 4.71 0.74
C LEU A 51 15.43 5.73 1.84
N LYS A 52 16.53 6.49 1.72
CA LYS A 52 16.91 7.52 2.69
C LYS A 52 15.79 8.54 2.91
N ARG A 53 15.12 8.98 1.84
CA ARG A 53 13.99 9.91 1.94
C ARG A 53 12.80 9.28 2.68
N GLY A 54 12.50 8.01 2.43
CA GLY A 54 11.47 7.27 3.14
C GLY A 54 11.75 7.14 4.63
N LEU A 55 12.96 6.72 4.97
CA LEU A 55 13.39 6.56 6.36
C LEU A 55 13.39 7.88 7.14
N TRP A 56 13.80 8.97 6.50
CA TRP A 56 13.69 10.31 7.08
C TRP A 56 12.23 10.65 7.47
N TRP A 57 11.26 10.29 6.62
CA TRP A 57 9.85 10.47 6.96
C TRP A 57 9.39 9.56 8.10
N LEU A 58 9.80 8.28 8.11
CA LEU A 58 9.44 7.37 9.21
C LEU A 58 9.97 7.87 10.56
N GLN A 59 11.19 8.42 10.58
CA GLN A 59 11.75 9.09 11.75
C GLN A 59 10.95 10.34 12.13
N LYS A 60 10.61 11.17 11.14
CA LYS A 60 9.81 12.38 11.37
C LYS A 60 8.41 12.09 11.93
N PHE A 61 7.80 10.97 11.56
CA PHE A 61 6.52 10.52 12.13
C PHE A 61 6.67 9.72 13.43
N GLY A 62 7.90 9.49 13.90
CA GLY A 62 8.18 8.69 15.08
C GLY A 62 7.80 7.21 14.93
N ILE A 63 7.69 6.70 13.69
CA ILE A 63 7.34 5.29 13.42
C ILE A 63 8.55 4.39 13.58
N ALA A 64 9.71 4.90 13.20
CA ALA A 64 10.95 4.15 13.29
C ALA A 64 12.12 5.09 13.63
N THR A 65 13.08 4.56 14.36
CA THR A 65 14.33 5.24 14.70
C THR A 65 15.50 4.48 14.08
N ARG A 66 16.62 5.18 13.87
CA ARG A 66 17.85 4.51 13.45
C ARG A 66 18.68 4.18 14.69
N LYS A 67 19.04 2.92 14.85
CA LYS A 67 19.96 2.44 15.88
C LYS A 67 21.08 1.70 15.16
N ASN A 68 22.29 2.27 15.20
CA ASN A 68 23.46 1.76 14.46
C ASN A 68 23.16 1.65 12.94
N ASP A 69 23.35 0.45 12.39
CA ASP A 69 23.09 0.06 10.99
C ASP A 69 21.63 -0.34 10.73
N LYS A 70 20.77 -0.34 11.76
CA LYS A 70 19.38 -0.80 11.67
C LYS A 70 18.36 0.33 11.80
N VAL A 71 17.22 0.10 11.18
CA VAL A 71 15.98 0.85 11.37
C VAL A 71 15.09 0.02 12.27
N VAL A 72 14.70 0.58 13.41
CA VAL A 72 13.90 -0.09 14.44
C VAL A 72 12.57 0.63 14.59
N MET A 73 11.48 -0.11 14.43
CA MET A 73 10.12 0.38 14.57
C MET A 73 9.79 0.65 16.04
N ASP A 74 9.02 1.72 16.29
CA ASP A 74 8.48 2.00 17.61
C ASP A 74 7.43 0.91 17.96
N PRO A 75 7.64 0.13 19.05
CA PRO A 75 6.76 -0.98 19.42
C PRO A 75 5.32 -0.54 19.69
N GLU A 76 5.06 0.74 19.99
CA GLU A 76 3.70 1.25 20.15
C GLU A 76 2.86 1.18 18.85
N TYR A 77 3.52 1.10 17.68
CA TYR A 77 2.80 0.92 16.41
C TYR A 77 2.41 -0.53 16.14
N LYS A 78 2.95 -1.51 16.87
CA LYS A 78 2.77 -2.94 16.57
C LYS A 78 1.30 -3.32 16.39
N LYS A 79 0.45 -3.01 17.38
CA LYS A 79 -0.98 -3.32 17.34
C LYS A 79 -1.69 -2.70 16.13
N VAL A 80 -1.38 -1.43 15.83
CA VAL A 80 -1.98 -0.72 14.69
C VAL A 80 -1.53 -1.32 13.36
N LEU A 81 -0.29 -1.79 13.28
CA LEU A 81 0.25 -2.40 12.07
C LEU A 81 -0.22 -3.84 11.88
N ASP A 82 -0.39 -4.59 12.97
CA ASP A 82 -1.03 -5.92 12.95
C ASP A 82 -2.44 -5.81 12.37
N GLU A 83 -3.24 -4.84 12.84
CA GLU A 83 -4.58 -4.55 12.30
C GLU A 83 -4.52 -4.10 10.81
N LEU A 84 -3.59 -3.22 10.46
CA LEU A 84 -3.49 -2.67 9.11
C LEU A 84 -3.06 -3.71 8.07
N PHE A 85 -2.15 -4.61 8.45
CA PHE A 85 -1.50 -5.54 7.52
C PHE A 85 -2.07 -6.95 7.57
N MET A 86 -3.11 -7.20 8.37
CA MET A 86 -3.83 -8.47 8.43
C MET A 86 -4.28 -8.95 7.04
N ASP A 87 -4.84 -8.03 6.24
CA ASP A 87 -5.39 -8.34 4.90
C ASP A 87 -4.61 -7.67 3.77
N ILE A 88 -3.31 -7.38 3.98
CA ILE A 88 -2.51 -6.76 2.91
C ILE A 88 -2.20 -7.78 1.81
N CYS A 89 -2.56 -7.41 0.59
CA CYS A 89 -2.18 -8.16 -0.58
C CYS A 89 -0.82 -7.67 -1.12
N LYS A 90 0.17 -8.58 -1.17
CA LYS A 90 1.50 -8.32 -1.74
C LYS A 90 1.77 -9.15 -3.00
N THR A 91 1.98 -8.46 -4.12
CA THR A 91 2.17 -9.08 -5.43
C THR A 91 3.37 -8.48 -6.15
N ARG A 92 4.47 -9.24 -6.27
CA ARG A 92 5.77 -8.79 -6.83
C ARG A 92 6.20 -7.45 -6.24
N ASN A 93 5.87 -6.36 -6.90
CA ASN A 93 6.20 -4.98 -6.56
C ASN A 93 4.97 -4.11 -6.20
N TYR A 94 3.82 -4.73 -5.95
CA TYR A 94 2.59 -4.06 -5.55
C TYR A 94 2.20 -4.42 -4.12
N TYR A 95 1.66 -3.42 -3.42
CA TYR A 95 1.07 -3.52 -2.10
C TYR A 95 -0.36 -2.98 -2.20
N ILE A 96 -1.33 -3.77 -1.79
CA ILE A 96 -2.75 -3.42 -1.85
C ILE A 96 -3.33 -3.61 -0.47
N LEU A 97 -3.94 -2.56 0.07
CA LEU A 97 -4.65 -2.60 1.34
C LEU A 97 -6.05 -2.02 1.15
N LYS A 98 -7.03 -2.61 1.85
CA LYS A 98 -8.36 -2.01 1.99
C LYS A 98 -8.28 -1.01 3.14
N PHE A 99 -8.50 0.26 2.83
CA PHE A 99 -8.50 1.36 3.80
C PHE A 99 -9.87 2.06 3.74
N GLY A 100 -10.72 1.71 4.71
CA GLY A 100 -12.13 2.11 4.70
C GLY A 100 -12.85 1.59 3.45
N ALA A 101 -13.54 2.48 2.74
CA ALA A 101 -14.28 2.17 1.50
C ALA A 101 -13.40 2.19 0.23
N THR A 102 -12.06 2.19 0.36
CA THR A 102 -11.15 2.28 -0.79
C THR A 102 -10.05 1.23 -0.72
N TYR A 103 -9.58 0.78 -1.88
CA TYR A 103 -8.28 0.12 -1.99
C TYR A 103 -7.21 1.18 -2.21
N LEU A 104 -6.18 1.18 -1.36
CA LEU A 104 -4.94 1.88 -1.63
C LEU A 104 -3.97 0.89 -2.31
N VAL A 105 -3.55 1.24 -3.52
CA VAL A 105 -2.61 0.46 -4.31
C VAL A 105 -1.29 1.22 -4.43
N VAL A 106 -0.21 0.59 -4.01
CA VAL A 106 1.14 1.14 -4.05
C VAL A 106 2.01 0.28 -4.94
N SER A 107 2.69 0.88 -5.91
CA SER A 107 3.63 0.21 -6.81
C SER A 107 5.06 0.67 -6.54
N VAL A 108 5.95 -0.27 -6.29
CA VAL A 108 7.37 -0.04 -6.04
C VAL A 108 8.14 -0.20 -7.35
N LYS A 109 8.96 0.78 -7.68
CA LYS A 109 9.94 0.74 -8.78
C LYS A 109 11.27 1.22 -8.25
N ARG A 110 12.36 0.81 -8.90
CA ARG A 110 13.73 1.15 -8.49
C ARG A 110 13.97 2.63 -8.21
N THR A 111 13.35 3.51 -8.99
CA THR A 111 13.54 4.98 -8.88
C THR A 111 12.41 5.72 -8.20
N ARG A 112 11.25 5.09 -7.95
CA ARG A 112 10.08 5.75 -7.37
C ARG A 112 9.10 4.76 -6.77
N ILE A 113 8.36 5.21 -5.76
CA ILE A 113 7.17 4.53 -5.26
C ILE A 113 5.97 5.38 -5.65
N SER A 114 5.04 4.79 -6.40
CA SER A 114 3.81 5.44 -6.84
C SER A 114 2.62 4.82 -6.15
N SER A 115 1.52 5.57 -6.02
CA SER A 115 0.29 5.06 -5.42
C SER A 115 -0.93 5.64 -6.12
N TYR A 116 -2.05 4.96 -5.97
CA TYR A 116 -3.37 5.44 -6.32
C TYR A 116 -4.40 4.76 -5.43
N THR A 117 -5.58 5.36 -5.34
CA THR A 117 -6.74 4.78 -4.68
C THR A 117 -7.81 4.44 -5.69
N VAL A 118 -8.62 3.43 -5.36
CA VAL A 118 -9.88 3.12 -6.05
C VAL A 118 -10.96 2.82 -5.03
N PRO A 119 -12.22 3.26 -5.25
CA PRO A 119 -13.34 2.82 -4.42
C PRO A 119 -13.48 1.30 -4.44
N ALA A 120 -13.68 0.69 -3.27
CA ALA A 120 -13.86 -0.75 -3.16
C ALA A 120 -15.13 -1.22 -3.87
N GLN A 121 -16.20 -0.42 -3.78
CA GLN A 121 -17.47 -0.67 -4.46
C GLN A 121 -17.30 -0.93 -5.97
N LEU A 122 -16.50 -0.12 -6.68
CA LEU A 122 -16.29 -0.31 -8.13
C LEU A 122 -15.57 -1.63 -8.44
N VAL A 123 -14.65 -2.06 -7.57
CA VAL A 123 -13.95 -3.34 -7.73
C VAL A 123 -14.88 -4.52 -7.47
N GLU A 124 -15.77 -4.40 -6.48
CA GLU A 124 -16.77 -5.40 -6.12
C GLU A 124 -17.87 -5.51 -7.20
N GLU A 125 -18.32 -4.38 -7.76
CA GLU A 125 -19.27 -4.34 -8.88
C GLU A 125 -18.68 -4.97 -10.14
N LEU A 126 -17.43 -4.66 -10.50
CA LEU A 126 -16.73 -5.34 -11.58
C LEU A 126 -16.66 -6.86 -11.33
N ALA A 127 -16.39 -7.29 -10.10
CA ALA A 127 -16.36 -8.72 -9.78
C ALA A 127 -17.72 -9.40 -10.01
N LYS A 128 -18.83 -8.75 -9.67
CA LYS A 128 -20.18 -9.24 -9.96
C LYS A 128 -20.46 -9.33 -11.46
N MET A 129 -20.07 -8.30 -12.22
CA MET A 129 -20.25 -8.28 -13.68
C MET A 129 -19.49 -9.42 -14.37
N VAL A 130 -18.23 -9.64 -14.00
CA VAL A 130 -17.39 -10.73 -14.55
C VAL A 130 -18.01 -12.10 -14.25
N ASN A 131 -18.51 -12.32 -13.03
CA ASN A 131 -19.10 -13.60 -12.64
C ASN A 131 -20.41 -13.90 -13.38
N ASN A 132 -21.19 -12.87 -13.73
CA ASN A 132 -22.48 -13.04 -14.39
C ASN A 132 -22.36 -13.28 -15.91
N VAL A 133 -21.29 -12.78 -16.55
CA VAL A 133 -21.17 -12.76 -18.01
C VAL A 133 -20.08 -13.72 -18.53
N SER A 134 -19.28 -14.33 -17.64
CA SER A 134 -18.14 -15.20 -18.01
C SER A 134 -17.21 -14.57 -19.05
N ALA A 135 -17.08 -13.24 -19.04
CA ALA A 135 -16.32 -12.45 -20.00
C ALA A 135 -15.27 -11.58 -19.29
N GLU A 136 -14.12 -11.39 -19.93
CA GLU A 136 -13.14 -10.42 -19.47
C GLU A 136 -13.58 -9.00 -19.83
N PHE A 137 -13.82 -8.16 -18.82
CA PHE A 137 -14.09 -6.75 -19.03
C PHE A 137 -12.80 -5.98 -19.31
N THR A 138 -12.77 -5.27 -20.42
CA THR A 138 -11.69 -4.30 -20.67
C THR A 138 -11.97 -2.99 -19.92
N PRO A 139 -10.93 -2.15 -19.70
CA PRO A 139 -11.14 -0.81 -19.14
C PRO A 139 -12.12 0.05 -19.92
N LYS A 140 -12.27 -0.17 -21.23
CA LYS A 140 -13.20 0.59 -22.08
C LYS A 140 -14.64 0.18 -21.77
N ASP A 141 -14.91 -1.12 -21.77
CA ASP A 141 -16.25 -1.67 -21.47
C ASP A 141 -16.73 -1.22 -20.09
N LEU A 142 -15.84 -1.25 -19.09
CA LEU A 142 -16.15 -0.80 -17.74
C LEU A 142 -16.44 0.71 -17.67
N ALA A 143 -15.67 1.52 -18.42
CA ALA A 143 -15.88 2.97 -18.45
C ALA A 143 -17.26 3.31 -19.03
N GLU A 144 -17.63 2.65 -20.13
CA GLU A 144 -18.93 2.83 -20.80
C GLU A 144 -20.08 2.32 -19.94
N ALA A 145 -19.97 1.10 -19.38
CA ALA A 145 -21.03 0.48 -18.58
C ALA A 145 -21.34 1.23 -17.29
N MET A 146 -20.32 1.82 -16.64
CA MET A 146 -20.48 2.50 -15.35
C MET A 146 -20.50 4.03 -15.46
N GLY A 147 -20.33 4.59 -16.66
CA GLY A 147 -20.23 6.05 -16.85
C GLY A 147 -19.06 6.69 -16.09
N ILE A 148 -17.92 5.98 -15.94
CA ILE A 148 -16.75 6.46 -15.17
C ILE A 148 -15.59 6.88 -16.08
N PRO A 149 -14.69 7.77 -15.63
CA PRO A 149 -13.53 8.16 -16.43
C PRO A 149 -12.64 6.97 -16.82
N PRO A 150 -12.11 6.89 -18.06
CA PRO A 150 -11.29 5.76 -18.52
C PRO A 150 -10.08 5.44 -17.62
N LYS A 151 -9.47 6.48 -17.03
CA LYS A 151 -8.35 6.33 -16.09
C LYS A 151 -8.77 5.63 -14.79
N LEU A 152 -10.00 5.87 -14.30
CA LEU A 152 -10.54 5.20 -13.12
C LEU A 152 -10.88 3.75 -13.47
N ALA A 153 -11.56 3.51 -14.61
CA ALA A 153 -11.86 2.16 -15.09
C ALA A 153 -10.59 1.31 -15.23
N TYR A 154 -9.53 1.85 -15.84
CA TYR A 154 -8.23 1.18 -15.92
C TYR A 154 -7.67 0.79 -14.54
N ARG A 155 -7.75 1.69 -13.57
CA ARG A 155 -7.27 1.43 -12.20
C ARG A 155 -8.13 0.37 -11.50
N VAL A 156 -9.44 0.36 -11.69
CA VAL A 156 -10.35 -0.63 -11.11
C VAL A 156 -10.05 -2.02 -11.68
N VAL A 157 -10.01 -2.15 -13.01
CA VAL A 157 -9.65 -3.42 -13.68
C VAL A 157 -8.28 -3.90 -13.23
N LYS A 158 -7.28 -3.02 -13.21
CA LYS A 158 -5.92 -3.36 -12.74
C LYS A 158 -5.91 -3.82 -11.28
N THR A 159 -6.64 -3.14 -10.40
CA THR A 159 -6.72 -3.50 -8.97
C THR A 159 -7.36 -4.89 -8.81
N ARG A 160 -8.45 -5.17 -9.54
CA ARG A 160 -9.10 -6.48 -9.52
C ARG A 160 -8.14 -7.58 -9.98
N LYS A 161 -7.42 -7.38 -11.08
CA LYS A 161 -6.41 -8.34 -11.57
C LYS A 161 -5.34 -8.64 -10.53
N LEU A 162 -4.81 -7.61 -9.86
CA LEU A 162 -3.80 -7.77 -8.80
C LEU A 162 -4.36 -8.49 -7.56
N LEU A 163 -5.62 -8.24 -7.19
CA LEU A 163 -6.29 -8.95 -6.09
C LEU A 163 -6.49 -10.44 -6.41
N ILE A 164 -6.85 -10.78 -7.65
CA ILE A 164 -6.95 -12.18 -8.11
C ILE A 164 -5.58 -12.86 -8.09
N GLU A 165 -4.52 -12.17 -8.51
CA GLU A 165 -3.16 -12.72 -8.44
C GLU A 165 -2.73 -13.01 -7.00
N CYS A 166 -3.21 -12.21 -6.04
CA CYS A 166 -2.97 -12.42 -4.62
C CYS A 166 -3.66 -13.67 -4.06
N SER A 167 -4.93 -13.88 -4.42
CA SER A 167 -5.71 -15.02 -3.90
C SER A 167 -5.28 -16.37 -4.47
N LYS A 168 -4.41 -16.38 -5.48
CA LYS A 168 -3.86 -17.60 -6.09
C LYS A 168 -2.55 -18.08 -5.46
N LYS A 169 -2.01 -17.34 -4.49
CA LYS A 169 -0.84 -17.73 -3.70
C LYS A 169 -1.27 -18.39 -2.41
#